data_AF-A0A119DM81-F1
#
_entry.id   AF-A0A119DM81-F1
#
_cell.length_a   1.000
_cell.length_b   1.000
_cell.length_c   1.000
_cell.angle_alpha   90.00
_cell.angle_beta   90.00
_cell.angle_gamma   90.00
#
_symmetry.space_group_name_H-M   'P 1'
#
loop_
_entity.id
_entity.type
_entity.pdbx_description
1 polymer ?
#
loop_
_entity_poly.entity_id
_entity_poly.type
_entity_poly.pdbx_seq_one_letter_code
_entity_poly.pdbx_strand_id
1 'polypeptide(L)'
;MDIGASYEFEAEQWFRVSDNRHEYWDWLNSLACLVGYHWQNPDANGPGPFRELILYGRHTGTIGAIASAKLVADFDAWDQRARLFKDDAFYEHYALMRSMFQYAATDGAVELRCC
;
A
#
# COMPACT_ATOMS: atom_id res chain seq x y z
N MET A 1 20.92 6.44 31.77
CA MET A 1 20.52 5.80 30.49
C MET A 1 19.53 4.74 30.88
N ASP A 2 18.24 5.02 30.71
CA ASP A 2 17.18 4.13 31.19
C ASP A 2 16.91 3.08 30.12
N ILE A 3 17.18 1.82 30.45
CA ILE A 3 16.95 0.67 29.56
C ILE A 3 15.56 0.15 29.91
N GLY A 4 14.55 0.59 29.16
CA GLY A 4 13.17 0.13 29.43
C GLY A 4 12.02 0.93 28.81
N ALA A 5 12.25 1.91 27.94
CA ALA A 5 11.15 2.60 27.26
C ALA A 5 10.50 1.67 26.23
N SER A 6 9.35 1.10 26.55
CA SER A 6 8.45 0.51 25.57
C SER A 6 7.74 1.62 24.82
N TYR A 7 7.88 1.64 23.50
CA TYR A 7 7.11 2.53 22.64
C TYR A 7 5.72 1.93 22.42
N GLU A 8 4.67 2.69 22.71
CA GLU A 8 3.28 2.33 22.46
C GLU A 8 2.69 3.36 21.49
N PHE A 9 1.94 2.92 20.49
CA PHE A 9 1.26 3.83 19.58
C PHE A 9 0.14 4.57 20.32
N GLU A 10 0.01 5.87 20.09
CA GLU A 10 -1.06 6.67 20.71
C GLU A 10 -2.46 6.19 20.31
N ALA A 11 -2.61 5.64 19.10
CA ALA A 11 -3.85 5.06 18.59
C ALA A 11 -3.58 3.99 17.52
N GLU A 12 -4.44 2.97 17.48
CA GLU A 12 -4.43 1.91 16.46
C GLU A 12 -5.76 1.93 15.68
N GLN A 13 -5.70 1.75 14.36
CA GLN A 13 -6.87 1.57 13.50
C GLN A 13 -6.69 0.36 12.59
N TRP A 14 -7.72 -0.46 12.51
CA TRP A 14 -7.75 -1.66 11.68
C TRP A 14 -8.40 -1.39 10.33
N PHE A 15 -7.72 -1.78 9.26
CA PHE A 15 -8.22 -1.72 7.90
C PHE A 15 -8.31 -3.14 7.35
N ARG A 16 -9.53 -3.66 7.15
CA ARG A 16 -9.72 -4.92 6.43
C ARG A 16 -9.69 -4.61 4.93
N VAL A 17 -8.55 -4.89 4.29
CA VAL A 17 -8.34 -4.59 2.87
C VAL A 17 -8.77 -5.73 1.94
N SER A 18 -8.76 -6.97 2.41
CA SER A 18 -9.21 -8.16 1.65
C SER A 18 -9.70 -9.25 2.60
N ASP A 19 -10.57 -10.14 2.13
CA ASP A 19 -11.01 -11.28 2.95
C ASP A 19 -10.02 -12.45 2.91
N ASN A 20 -9.22 -12.55 1.85
CA ASN A 20 -8.18 -13.55 1.72
C ASN A 20 -6.95 -13.06 0.94
N ARG A 21 -5.86 -13.82 1.04
CA ARG A 21 -4.58 -13.49 0.39
C ARG A 21 -4.67 -13.43 -1.15
N HIS A 22 -5.52 -14.24 -1.77
CA HIS A 22 -5.63 -14.26 -3.23
C HIS A 22 -6.25 -12.97 -3.75
N GLU A 23 -7.32 -12.49 -3.13
CA GLU A 23 -7.94 -11.19 -3.46
C GLU A 23 -6.96 -10.04 -3.35
N TYR A 24 -6.18 -10.00 -2.27
CA TYR A 24 -5.14 -8.99 -2.09
C TYR A 24 -4.06 -9.08 -3.18
N TRP A 25 -3.60 -10.30 -3.52
CA TRP A 25 -2.61 -10.49 -4.58
C TRP A 25 -3.14 -10.12 -5.96
N ASP A 26 -4.39 -10.44 -6.27
CA ASP A 26 -5.04 -10.08 -7.52
C ASP A 26 -5.24 -8.56 -7.65
N TRP A 27 -5.58 -7.90 -6.54
CA TRP A 27 -5.63 -6.45 -6.48
C TRP A 27 -4.23 -5.84 -6.68
N LEU A 28 -3.20 -6.36 -6.01
CA LEU A 28 -1.82 -5.89 -6.14
C LEU A 28 -1.26 -6.11 -7.56
N ASN A 29 -1.62 -7.21 -8.22
CA ASN A 29 -1.31 -7.46 -9.62
C ASN A 29 -2.01 -6.43 -10.52
N SER A 30 -3.28 -6.11 -10.24
CA SER A 30 -4.03 -5.10 -10.98
C SER A 30 -3.37 -3.71 -10.82
N LEU A 31 -2.92 -3.37 -9.61
CA LEU A 31 -2.17 -2.13 -9.34
C LEU A 31 -0.85 -2.10 -10.11
N ALA A 32 -0.09 -3.20 -10.12
CA ALA A 32 1.14 -3.31 -10.89
C ALA A 32 0.90 -3.11 -12.40
N CYS A 33 -0.15 -3.72 -12.95
CA CYS A 33 -0.56 -3.51 -14.34
C CYS A 33 -0.93 -2.05 -14.63
N LEU A 34 -1.67 -1.37 -13.74
CA LEU A 34 -2.03 0.04 -13.88
C LEU A 34 -0.79 0.93 -14.08
N VAL A 35 0.27 0.68 -13.32
CA VAL A 35 1.49 1.51 -13.34
C VAL A 35 2.62 0.95 -14.22
N GLY A 36 2.33 -0.06 -15.03
CA GLY A 36 3.25 -0.59 -16.05
C GLY A 36 4.31 -1.55 -15.52
N TYR A 37 4.16 -2.06 -14.30
CA TYR A 37 4.95 -3.17 -13.75
C TYR A 37 4.45 -4.51 -14.33
N HIS A 38 4.70 -4.72 -15.61
CA HIS A 38 4.36 -5.95 -16.32
C HIS A 38 5.61 -6.72 -16.72
N TRP A 39 5.56 -8.06 -16.72
CA TRP A 39 6.71 -8.92 -17.03
C TRP A 39 7.29 -8.72 -18.44
N GLN A 40 6.51 -8.15 -19.36
CA GLN A 40 6.97 -7.79 -20.72
C GLN A 40 7.65 -6.42 -20.78
N ASN A 41 7.58 -5.62 -19.71
CA ASN A 41 8.25 -4.32 -19.65
C ASN A 41 9.66 -4.53 -19.07
N PRO A 42 10.73 -4.35 -19.87
CA PRO A 42 12.10 -4.53 -19.40
C PRO A 42 12.48 -3.54 -18.28
N ASP A 43 11.78 -2.41 -18.18
CA ASP A 43 11.97 -1.40 -17.12
C ASP A 43 11.12 -1.66 -15.87
N ALA A 44 10.35 -2.75 -15.82
CA ALA A 44 9.49 -3.09 -14.67
C ALA A 44 10.26 -3.39 -13.37
N ASN A 45 11.59 -3.37 -13.36
CA ASN A 45 12.36 -3.48 -12.11
C ASN A 45 12.90 -2.13 -11.62
N GLY A 46 12.66 -1.05 -12.39
CA GLY A 46 13.10 0.31 -12.07
C GLY A 46 12.32 0.97 -10.93
N PRO A 47 12.81 2.13 -10.44
CA PRO A 47 12.07 2.98 -9.52
C PRO A 47 10.73 3.42 -10.13
N GLY A 48 9.68 3.53 -9.32
CA GLY A 48 8.36 3.93 -9.80
C GLY A 48 7.27 3.98 -8.73
N PRO A 49 6.04 4.29 -9.14
CA PRO A 49 4.90 4.43 -8.24
C PRO A 49 4.58 3.12 -7.53
N PHE A 50 4.19 3.17 -6.26
CA PHE A 50 3.82 2.01 -5.44
C PHE A 50 4.91 0.93 -5.29
N ARG A 51 6.16 1.19 -5.67
CA ARG A 51 7.23 0.19 -5.66
C ARG A 51 7.38 -0.52 -4.32
N GLU A 52 7.26 0.22 -3.22
CA GLU A 52 7.36 -0.27 -1.85
C GLU A 52 6.25 -1.29 -1.57
N LEU A 53 5.03 -0.97 -2.01
CA LEU A 53 3.86 -1.83 -1.85
C LEU A 53 3.88 -3.03 -2.81
N ILE A 54 4.26 -2.85 -4.07
CA ILE A 54 4.26 -3.93 -5.07
C ILE A 54 5.32 -4.99 -4.76
N LEU A 55 6.50 -4.57 -4.29
CA LEU A 55 7.60 -5.48 -4.00
C LEU A 55 7.55 -6.04 -2.58
N TYR A 56 7.27 -5.21 -1.57
CA TYR A 56 7.29 -5.66 -0.17
C TYR A 56 5.91 -6.00 0.36
N GLY A 57 4.83 -5.46 -0.23
CA GLY A 57 3.48 -5.68 0.25
C GLY A 57 2.95 -7.10 0.08
N ARG A 58 3.61 -7.95 -0.72
CA ARG A 58 3.33 -9.39 -0.78
C ARG A 58 3.82 -10.15 0.45
N HIS A 59 4.72 -9.54 1.22
CA HIS A 59 5.32 -10.10 2.41
C HIS A 59 4.71 -9.45 3.65
N THR A 60 4.71 -10.17 4.77
CA THR A 60 4.45 -9.57 6.08
C THR A 60 5.55 -8.54 6.38
N GLY A 61 5.17 -7.34 6.80
CA GLY A 61 6.14 -6.28 7.10
C GLY A 61 5.50 -4.98 7.56
N THR A 62 6.35 -4.04 7.94
CA THR A 62 5.94 -2.72 8.44
C THR A 62 6.38 -1.62 7.47
N ILE A 63 5.42 -0.79 7.05
CA ILE A 63 5.66 0.40 6.23
C ILE A 63 5.60 1.63 7.16
N GLY A 64 6.71 2.31 7.36
CA GLY A 64 6.78 3.49 8.23
C GLY A 64 6.15 4.75 7.59
N ALA A 65 6.05 5.82 8.38
CA ALA A 65 5.44 7.10 8.00
C ALA A 65 5.96 7.68 6.67
N ILE A 66 7.28 7.73 6.47
CA ILE A 66 7.89 8.30 5.25
C ILE A 66 7.43 7.53 3.99
N ALA A 67 7.46 6.20 4.04
CA ALA A 67 7.01 5.38 2.92
C ALA A 67 5.48 5.49 2.73
N SER A 68 4.71 5.59 3.83
CA SER A 68 3.27 5.79 3.78
C SER A 68 2.90 7.13 3.13
N ALA A 69 3.58 8.23 3.47
CA ALA A 69 3.39 9.53 2.85
C ALA A 69 3.70 9.51 1.34
N LYS A 70 4.79 8.83 0.95
CA LYS A 70 5.13 8.62 -0.47
C LYS A 70 4.04 7.82 -1.19
N LEU A 71 3.53 6.75 -0.57
CA LEU A 71 2.45 5.95 -1.14
C LEU A 71 1.17 6.77 -1.32
N VAL A 72 0.80 7.62 -0.36
CA VAL A 72 -0.34 8.55 -0.51
C VAL A 72 -0.15 9.45 -1.73
N ALA A 73 1.05 10.01 -1.92
CA ALA A 73 1.34 10.83 -3.09
C ALA A 73 1.21 10.05 -4.41
N ASP A 74 1.64 8.78 -4.44
CA ASP A 74 1.42 7.91 -5.60
C ASP A 74 -0.08 7.65 -5.83
N PHE A 75 -0.86 7.37 -4.79
CA PHE A 75 -2.30 7.19 -4.89
C PHE A 75 -2.98 8.45 -5.45
N ASP A 76 -2.63 9.62 -4.95
CA ASP A 76 -3.20 10.89 -5.40
C ASP A 76 -2.81 11.20 -6.86
N ALA A 77 -1.57 10.90 -7.27
CA ALA A 77 -1.09 11.11 -8.64
C ALA A 77 -1.73 10.17 -9.67
N TRP A 78 -2.20 9.00 -9.23
CA TRP A 78 -2.77 7.97 -10.11
C TRP A 78 -4.30 7.82 -9.99
N ASP A 79 -4.96 8.57 -9.10
CA ASP A 79 -6.41 8.48 -8.81
C ASP A 79 -7.27 8.49 -10.08
N GLN A 80 -7.05 9.46 -10.98
CA GLN A 80 -7.83 9.57 -12.21
C GLN A 80 -7.70 8.32 -13.10
N ARG A 81 -6.50 7.74 -13.18
CA ARG A 81 -6.27 6.53 -13.98
C ARG A 81 -6.88 5.31 -13.29
N ALA A 82 -6.76 5.22 -11.97
CA ALA A 82 -7.34 4.13 -11.18
C ALA A 82 -8.86 4.06 -11.33
N ARG A 83 -9.57 5.20 -11.31
CA ARG A 83 -11.03 5.27 -11.54
C ARG A 83 -11.48 4.73 -12.89
N LEU A 84 -10.63 4.79 -13.91
CA LEU A 84 -10.96 4.40 -15.28
C LEU A 84 -10.37 3.03 -15.66
N PHE A 85 -9.61 2.41 -14.77
CA PHE A 85 -8.75 1.27 -15.12
C PHE A 85 -9.50 -0.06 -15.23
N LYS A 86 -10.39 -0.33 -14.28
CA LYS A 86 -11.03 -1.64 -14.13
C LYS A 86 -12.48 -1.52 -13.71
N ASP A 87 -12.81 -1.90 -12.48
CA ASP A 87 -14.15 -1.93 -11.91
C ASP A 87 -14.20 -1.12 -10.61
N ASP A 88 -15.42 -0.86 -10.13
CA ASP A 88 -15.64 -0.09 -8.91
C ASP A 88 -14.98 -0.77 -7.69
N ALA A 89 -14.99 -2.10 -7.64
CA ALA A 89 -14.36 -2.86 -6.54
C ALA A 89 -12.85 -2.63 -6.46
N PHE A 90 -12.16 -2.57 -7.60
CA PHE A 90 -10.75 -2.19 -7.65
C PHE A 90 -10.52 -0.79 -7.09
N TYR A 91 -11.38 0.17 -7.46
CA TYR A 91 -11.24 1.56 -7.03
C TYR A 91 -11.58 1.75 -5.55
N GLU A 92 -12.60 1.06 -5.03
CA GLU A 92 -12.93 1.07 -3.60
C GLU A 92 -11.75 0.56 -2.75
N HIS A 93 -11.13 -0.54 -3.17
CA HIS A 93 -9.94 -1.09 -2.53
C HIS A 93 -8.75 -0.11 -2.65
N TYR A 94 -8.59 0.55 -3.79
CA TYR A 94 -7.59 1.60 -4.00
C TYR A 94 -7.75 2.78 -3.04
N ALA A 95 -8.98 3.29 -2.87
CA ALA A 95 -9.28 4.37 -1.95
C ALA A 95 -9.09 3.96 -0.48
N LEU A 96 -9.40 2.70 -0.14
CA LEU A 96 -9.18 2.16 1.20
C LEU A 96 -7.68 2.08 1.54
N MET A 97 -6.86 1.56 0.62
CA MET A 97 -5.40 1.50 0.80
C MET A 97 -4.80 2.91 0.96
N ARG A 98 -5.25 3.87 0.14
CA ARG A 98 -4.86 5.29 0.27
C ARG A 98 -5.18 5.85 1.66
N SER A 99 -6.36 5.53 2.18
CA SER A 99 -6.80 5.98 3.51
C SER A 99 -5.97 5.37 4.64
N MET A 100 -5.63 4.08 4.53
CA MET A 100 -4.75 3.40 5.47
C MET A 100 -3.36 4.04 5.52
N PHE A 101 -2.73 4.31 4.37
CA PHE A 101 -1.43 4.98 4.35
C PHE A 101 -1.51 6.44 4.79
N GLN A 102 -2.61 7.13 4.50
CA GLN A 102 -2.82 8.50 4.98
C GLN A 102 -2.85 8.55 6.51
N TYR A 103 -3.48 7.57 7.15
CA TYR A 103 -3.51 7.48 8.61
C TYR A 103 -2.11 7.36 9.21
N ALA A 104 -1.22 6.59 8.58
CA ALA A 104 0.14 6.37 9.05
C ALA A 104 1.18 7.42 8.59
N ALA A 105 0.82 8.35 7.70
CA ALA A 105 1.78 9.16 6.95
C ALA A 105 2.59 10.18 7.78
N THR A 106 2.10 10.59 8.95
CA THR A 106 2.74 11.66 9.74
C THR A 106 3.80 11.10 10.70
N ASP A 107 3.40 10.17 11.56
CA ASP A 107 4.20 9.65 12.67
C ASP A 107 3.85 8.18 12.99
N GLY A 108 3.12 7.51 12.10
CA GLY A 108 2.64 6.15 12.28
C GLY A 108 3.41 5.10 11.49
N ALA A 109 2.83 3.91 11.47
CA ALA A 109 3.26 2.81 10.62
C ALA A 109 2.06 1.94 10.23
N VAL A 110 2.15 1.28 9.09
CA VAL A 110 1.21 0.23 8.67
C VAL A 110 1.89 -1.12 8.84
N GLU A 111 1.27 -2.00 9.61
CA GLU A 111 1.67 -3.40 9.67
C GLU A 111 0.78 -4.25 8.76
N LEU A 112 1.40 -4.86 7.74
CA LEU A 112 0.70 -5.78 6.84
C LEU A 112 0.65 -7.17 7.46
N ARG A 113 -0.52 -7.54 7.97
CA ARG A 113 -0.79 -8.87 8.54
C ARG A 113 -1.56 -9.70 7.51
N CYS A 114 -1.07 -10.91 7.22
CA CYS A 114 -1.88 -11.92 6.56
C CYS A 114 -2.78 -12.58 7.62
N CYS A 115 -4.09 -12.62 7.36
CA CYS A 115 -5.00 -13.52 8.04
C CYS A 115 -4.74 -14.98 7.61
#